data_AF-A0A6P4IWG6-F1
#
_entry.id   AF-A0A6P4IWG6-F1
#
_cell.length_a   1.000
_cell.length_b   1.000
_cell.length_c   1.000
_cell.angle_alpha   90.00
_cell.angle_beta   90.00
_cell.angle_gamma   90.00
#
_symmetry.space_group_name_H-M   'P 1'
#
loop_
_entity.id
_entity.type
_entity.pdbx_description
1 polymer ?
#
loop_
_entity_poly.entity_id
_entity_poly.type
_entity_poly.pdbx_seq_one_letter_code
_entity_poly.pdbx_strand_id
1 'polypeptide(L)'
;MEVGVTLNNELEVQIAEAFCIFDTHGDKYIDTRNVGNVLRFLGCVPTEKEVLEVMKATDSVDYPGEAHLAKFVAHVSVLLMDHKMEPASPAKILEAFEALDPENKKYLTKEYFGKLMAEDGEPFTEQELEAMWPVAIDPITGTIPFTFYINQLKHKAKIYEVADVVKEELAQAEKEKGKKPPPTVPVP
;
A
#
# COMPACT_ATOMS: atom_id res chain seq x y z
N MET A 1 -17.09 -13.79 -24.71
CA MET A 1 -16.50 -12.45 -24.89
C MET A 1 -15.73 -12.18 -23.62
N GLU A 2 -14.41 -12.21 -23.67
CA GLU A 2 -13.60 -11.69 -22.57
C GLU A 2 -13.95 -10.21 -22.42
N VAL A 3 -14.64 -9.88 -21.34
CA VAL A 3 -14.85 -8.48 -20.96
C VAL A 3 -13.47 -8.00 -20.53
N GLY A 4 -12.78 -7.26 -21.39
CA GLY A 4 -11.57 -6.55 -21.02
C GLY A 4 -11.85 -5.73 -19.76
N VAL A 5 -10.92 -5.74 -18.79
CA VAL A 5 -11.04 -4.91 -17.60
C VAL A 5 -10.98 -3.45 -18.06
N THR A 6 -12.09 -2.74 -17.95
CA THR A 6 -12.14 -1.30 -18.26
C THR A 6 -11.49 -0.53 -17.12
N LEU A 7 -10.40 0.17 -17.41
CA LEU A 7 -9.72 1.06 -16.47
C LEU A 7 -10.15 2.50 -16.78
N ASN A 8 -10.58 3.23 -15.77
CA ASN A 8 -11.31 4.50 -15.93
C ASN A 8 -10.48 5.73 -15.55
N ASN A 9 -9.39 5.55 -14.80
CA ASN A 9 -8.58 6.63 -14.27
C ASN A 9 -7.13 6.17 -14.04
N GLU A 10 -6.25 7.13 -13.78
CA GLU A 10 -4.82 6.89 -13.58
C GLU A 10 -4.52 5.96 -12.39
N LEU A 11 -5.31 6.02 -11.32
CA LEU A 11 -5.15 5.13 -10.16
C LEU A 11 -5.37 3.67 -10.55
N GLU A 12 -6.46 3.37 -11.28
CA GLU A 12 -6.76 2.03 -11.76
C GLU A 12 -5.69 1.52 -12.73
N VAL A 13 -5.12 2.39 -13.56
CA VAL A 13 -4.00 2.05 -14.46
C VAL A 13 -2.77 1.63 -13.66
N GLN A 14 -2.33 2.42 -12.67
CA GLN A 14 -1.16 2.08 -11.87
C GLN A 14 -1.36 0.79 -11.05
N ILE A 15 -2.56 0.57 -10.51
CA ILE A 15 -2.90 -0.68 -9.80
C ILE A 15 -2.82 -1.88 -10.77
N ALA A 16 -3.38 -1.74 -11.97
CA ALA A 16 -3.37 -2.80 -12.96
C ALA A 16 -1.96 -3.11 -13.47
N GLU A 17 -1.14 -2.09 -13.72
CA GLU A 17 0.26 -2.27 -14.12
C GLU A 17 1.07 -2.99 -13.04
N ALA A 18 0.91 -2.62 -11.77
CA ALA A 18 1.54 -3.31 -10.65
C ALA A 18 1.09 -4.77 -10.57
N PHE A 19 -0.21 -5.05 -10.73
CA PHE A 19 -0.74 -6.40 -10.72
C PHE A 19 -0.13 -7.25 -11.85
N CYS A 20 -0.07 -6.71 -13.08
CA CYS A 20 0.44 -7.39 -14.25
C CYS A 20 1.93 -7.78 -14.17
N ILE A 21 2.71 -7.14 -13.30
CA ILE A 21 4.10 -7.56 -13.02
C ILE A 21 4.16 -8.94 -12.34
N PHE A 22 3.13 -9.27 -11.56
CA PHE A 22 3.04 -10.55 -10.83
C PHE A 22 2.14 -11.58 -11.53
N ASP A 23 1.38 -11.18 -12.55
CA ASP A 23 0.67 -12.08 -13.46
C ASP A 23 1.68 -12.73 -14.42
N THR A 24 2.12 -13.94 -14.07
CA THR A 24 3.12 -14.68 -14.85
C THR A 24 2.55 -15.29 -16.13
N HIS A 25 1.23 -15.44 -16.24
CA HIS A 25 0.57 -16.15 -17.33
C HIS A 25 -0.12 -15.20 -18.32
N GLY A 26 -0.29 -13.93 -17.95
CA GLY A 26 -1.00 -12.92 -18.75
C GLY A 26 -2.51 -13.19 -18.83
N ASP A 27 -3.04 -14.02 -17.93
CA ASP A 27 -4.45 -14.43 -17.89
C ASP A 27 -5.28 -13.57 -16.92
N LYS A 28 -4.66 -12.55 -16.32
CA LYS A 28 -5.24 -11.59 -15.38
C LYS A 28 -5.57 -12.19 -14.01
N TYR A 29 -4.89 -13.29 -13.67
CA TYR A 29 -4.91 -13.89 -12.35
C TYR A 29 -3.53 -13.79 -11.71
N ILE A 30 -3.52 -13.66 -10.39
CA ILE A 30 -2.34 -13.91 -9.58
C ILE A 30 -2.71 -14.83 -8.44
N ASP A 31 -1.76 -15.64 -8.02
CA ASP A 31 -1.88 -16.34 -6.75
C ASP A 31 -2.10 -15.34 -5.61
N THR A 32 -3.07 -15.60 -4.73
CA THR A 32 -3.38 -14.71 -3.61
C THR A 32 -2.19 -14.46 -2.68
N ARG A 33 -1.21 -15.37 -2.64
CA ARG A 33 0.06 -15.19 -1.91
C ARG A 33 0.88 -14.00 -2.44
N ASN A 34 0.67 -13.57 -3.68
CA ASN A 34 1.33 -12.41 -4.27
C ASN A 34 0.63 -11.08 -3.98
N VAL A 35 -0.58 -11.08 -3.38
CA VAL A 35 -1.33 -9.85 -3.06
C VAL A 35 -0.49 -8.88 -2.23
N GLY A 36 0.17 -9.38 -1.19
CA GLY A 36 1.04 -8.56 -0.35
C GLY A 36 2.23 -7.96 -1.11
N ASN A 37 2.74 -8.66 -2.13
CA ASN A 37 3.84 -8.17 -2.97
C ASN A 37 3.36 -7.05 -3.90
N VAL A 38 2.18 -7.19 -4.50
CA VAL A 38 1.58 -6.15 -5.34
C VAL A 38 1.32 -4.87 -4.53
N LEU A 39 0.74 -4.99 -3.33
CA LEU A 39 0.47 -3.84 -2.46
C LEU A 39 1.77 -3.11 -2.07
N ARG A 40 2.81 -3.85 -1.69
CA ARG A 40 4.12 -3.27 -1.36
C ARG A 40 4.81 -2.67 -2.58
N PHE A 41 4.63 -3.24 -3.77
CA PHE A 41 5.13 -2.69 -5.04
C PHE A 41 4.45 -1.35 -5.38
N LEU A 42 3.15 -1.21 -5.09
CA LEU A 42 2.42 0.07 -5.19
C LEU A 42 2.89 1.12 -4.17
N GLY A 43 3.75 0.74 -3.22
CA GLY A 43 4.25 1.61 -2.16
C GLY A 43 3.36 1.65 -0.91
N CYS A 44 2.44 0.69 -0.76
CA CYS A 44 1.67 0.54 0.47
C CYS A 44 2.50 -0.18 1.54
N VAL A 45 2.16 0.04 2.81
CA VAL A 45 2.73 -0.69 3.97
C VAL A 45 1.58 -1.39 4.70
N PRO A 46 1.02 -2.48 4.12
CA PRO A 46 -0.06 -3.21 4.75
C PRO A 46 0.43 -4.08 5.90
N THR A 47 -0.40 -4.24 6.92
CA THR A 47 -0.28 -5.31 7.92
C THR A 47 -0.66 -6.66 7.32
N GLU A 48 -0.21 -7.76 7.92
CA GLU A 48 -0.58 -9.11 7.47
C GLU A 48 -2.09 -9.35 7.55
N LYS A 49 -2.75 -8.74 8.53
CA LYS A 49 -4.22 -8.73 8.62
C LYS A 49 -4.86 -8.04 7.41
N GLU A 50 -4.39 -6.86 7.03
CA GLU A 50 -4.91 -6.12 5.87
C GLU A 50 -4.66 -6.88 4.56
N VAL A 51 -3.49 -7.50 4.39
CA VAL A 51 -3.20 -8.37 3.23
C VAL A 51 -4.24 -9.49 3.14
N LEU A 52 -4.53 -10.17 4.26
CA LEU A 52 -5.51 -11.25 4.30
C LEU A 52 -6.94 -10.76 3.96
N GLU A 53 -7.30 -9.55 4.39
CA GLU A 53 -8.59 -8.94 4.05
C GLU A 53 -8.69 -8.65 2.55
N VAL A 54 -7.63 -8.11 1.93
CA VAL A 54 -7.57 -7.90 0.48
C VAL A 54 -7.61 -9.22 -0.28
N MET A 55 -6.87 -10.24 0.15
CA MET A 55 -6.91 -11.58 -0.46
C MET A 55 -8.35 -12.12 -0.50
N LYS A 56 -9.05 -12.08 0.63
CA LYS A 56 -10.45 -12.55 0.72
C LYS A 56 -11.40 -11.74 -0.15
N ALA A 57 -11.22 -10.43 -0.21
CA ALA A 57 -12.09 -9.55 -0.99
C ALA A 57 -11.89 -9.71 -2.51
N THR A 58 -10.70 -10.15 -2.93
CA THR A 58 -10.29 -10.21 -4.34
C THR A 58 -10.26 -11.63 -4.90
N ASP A 59 -10.44 -12.65 -4.05
CA ASP A 59 -10.46 -14.07 -4.42
C ASP A 59 -11.49 -14.37 -5.52
N SER A 60 -11.08 -15.17 -6.49
CA SER A 60 -11.90 -15.58 -7.62
C SER A 60 -12.90 -16.66 -7.21
N VAL A 61 -14.15 -16.52 -7.66
CA VAL A 61 -15.16 -17.57 -7.47
C VAL A 61 -14.87 -18.76 -8.40
N ASP A 62 -14.32 -18.47 -9.57
CA ASP A 62 -14.03 -19.47 -10.60
C ASP A 62 -12.72 -20.22 -10.32
N TYR A 63 -11.77 -19.56 -9.64
CA TYR A 63 -10.43 -20.07 -9.33
C TYR A 63 -10.04 -19.75 -7.88
N PRO A 64 -10.54 -20.49 -6.88
CA PRO A 64 -10.23 -20.22 -5.48
C PRO A 64 -8.73 -20.27 -5.19
N GLY A 65 -8.24 -19.28 -4.46
CA GLY A 65 -6.80 -19.10 -4.19
C GLY A 65 -6.10 -18.17 -5.19
N GLU A 66 -6.81 -17.70 -6.22
CA GLU A 66 -6.33 -16.72 -7.19
C GLU A 66 -7.16 -15.43 -7.13
N ALA A 67 -6.48 -14.29 -7.14
CA ALA A 67 -7.11 -12.99 -7.25
C ALA A 67 -7.26 -12.61 -8.73
N HIS A 68 -8.43 -12.11 -9.13
CA HIS A 68 -8.67 -11.62 -10.49
C HIS A 68 -8.46 -10.10 -10.58
N LEU A 69 -7.78 -9.65 -11.63
CA LEU A 69 -7.43 -8.23 -11.86
C LEU A 69 -8.60 -7.26 -11.63
N ALA A 70 -9.77 -7.54 -12.19
CA ALA A 70 -10.91 -6.62 -12.07
C ALA A 70 -11.39 -6.43 -10.62
N LYS A 71 -11.41 -7.51 -9.83
CA LYS A 71 -11.79 -7.43 -8.41
C LYS A 71 -10.71 -6.72 -7.60
N PHE A 72 -9.45 -7.01 -7.91
CA PHE A 72 -8.30 -6.40 -7.28
C PHE A 72 -8.26 -4.89 -7.49
N VAL A 73 -8.34 -4.43 -8.74
CA VAL A 73 -8.38 -3.01 -9.10
C VAL A 73 -9.54 -2.31 -8.40
N ALA A 74 -10.75 -2.86 -8.48
CA ALA A 74 -11.92 -2.25 -7.85
C ALA A 74 -11.78 -2.12 -6.33
N HIS A 75 -11.31 -3.17 -5.65
CA HIS A 75 -11.19 -3.18 -4.19
C HIS A 75 -10.04 -2.29 -3.70
N VAL A 76 -8.86 -2.42 -4.30
CA VAL A 76 -7.67 -1.67 -3.89
C VAL A 76 -7.82 -0.17 -4.18
N SER A 77 -8.49 0.21 -5.27
CA SER A 77 -8.77 1.63 -5.56
C SER A 77 -9.51 2.30 -4.41
N VAL A 78 -10.52 1.64 -3.84
CA VAL A 78 -11.29 2.17 -2.70
C VAL A 78 -10.40 2.31 -1.47
N LEU A 79 -9.58 1.29 -1.17
CA LEU A 79 -8.67 1.33 -0.02
C LEU A 79 -7.67 2.49 -0.12
N LEU A 80 -7.09 2.71 -1.31
CA LEU A 80 -6.11 3.78 -1.52
C LEU A 80 -6.75 5.17 -1.47
N MET A 81 -7.94 5.34 -2.07
CA MET A 81 -8.71 6.58 -1.94
C MET A 81 -9.10 6.89 -0.48
N ASP A 82 -9.19 5.89 0.39
CA ASP A 82 -9.44 6.05 1.83
C ASP A 82 -8.16 6.06 2.68
N HIS A 83 -6.99 6.24 2.08
CA HIS A 83 -5.68 6.29 2.73
C HIS A 83 -5.39 5.07 3.62
N LYS A 84 -5.90 3.89 3.24
CA LYS A 84 -5.57 2.64 3.91
C LYS A 84 -4.18 2.18 3.50
N MET A 85 -3.43 1.62 4.46
CA MET A 85 -2.07 1.09 4.25
C MET A 85 -1.05 2.17 3.83
N GLU A 86 -1.35 3.46 4.06
CA GLU A 86 -0.43 4.55 3.75
C GLU A 86 0.79 4.52 4.67
N PRO A 87 2.02 4.65 4.14
CA PRO A 87 3.22 4.72 4.95
C PRO A 87 3.13 5.84 6.00
N ALA A 88 3.59 5.56 7.22
CA ALA A 88 3.71 6.60 8.24
C ALA A 88 4.68 7.69 7.79
N SER A 89 4.37 8.95 8.11
CA SER A 89 5.25 10.06 7.78
C SER A 89 6.63 9.91 8.47
N PRO A 90 7.72 10.42 7.87
CA PRO A 90 9.04 10.36 8.49
C PRO A 90 9.09 10.97 9.89
N ALA A 91 8.27 12.00 10.15
CA ALA A 91 8.14 12.62 11.47
C ALA A 91 7.54 11.65 12.48
N LYS A 92 6.46 10.95 12.12
CA LYS A 92 5.82 9.94 12.99
C LYS A 92 6.75 8.76 13.27
N ILE A 93 7.52 8.31 12.28
CA ILE A 93 8.52 7.25 12.48
C ILE A 93 9.63 7.73 13.42
N LEU A 94 10.10 8.98 13.27
CA LEU A 94 11.10 9.55 14.16
C LEU A 94 10.60 9.64 15.61
N GLU A 95 9.38 10.11 15.82
CA GLU A 95 8.74 10.15 17.15
C GLU A 95 8.68 8.77 17.80
N ALA A 96 8.38 7.72 17.03
CA ALA A 96 8.38 6.35 17.51
C ALA A 96 9.78 5.87 17.94
N PHE A 97 10.83 6.17 17.17
CA PHE A 97 12.21 5.85 17.57
C PHE A 97 12.65 6.64 18.82
N GLU A 98 12.27 7.90 18.93
CA GLU A 98 12.59 8.72 20.10
C GLU A 98 11.92 8.21 21.37
N ALA A 99 10.71 7.64 21.26
CA ALA A 99 10.04 6.98 22.39
C ALA A 99 10.79 5.72 22.87
N LEU A 100 11.59 5.08 22.01
CA LEU A 100 12.40 3.91 22.33
C LEU A 100 13.80 4.26 22.88
N ASP A 101 14.15 5.55 22.91
CA ASP A 101 15.47 6.03 23.31
C ASP A 101 15.38 7.12 24.39
N PRO A 102 15.05 6.74 25.63
CA PRO A 102 14.91 7.70 26.74
C PRO A 102 16.22 8.40 27.10
N GLU A 103 17.36 7.84 26.70
CA GLU A 103 18.70 8.40 26.92
C GLU A 103 19.12 9.37 25.80
N ASN A 104 18.29 9.54 24.77
CA ASN A 104 18.51 10.44 23.64
C ASN A 104 19.85 10.20 22.92
N LYS A 105 20.22 8.93 22.75
CA LYS A 105 21.38 8.46 22.00
C LYS A 105 21.27 8.70 20.49
N LYS A 106 20.05 8.81 19.96
CA LYS A 106 19.69 8.91 18.52
C LYS A 106 20.02 7.67 17.68
N TYR A 107 20.26 6.54 18.34
CA TYR A 107 20.45 5.23 17.70
C TYR A 107 19.94 4.11 18.63
N LEU A 108 19.56 2.97 18.05
CA LEU A 108 19.32 1.73 18.78
C LEU A 108 20.44 0.73 18.52
N THR A 109 20.69 -0.19 19.46
CA THR A 109 21.58 -1.33 19.21
C THR A 109 20.85 -2.42 18.44
N LYS A 110 21.59 -3.27 17.72
CA LYS A 110 21.03 -4.41 17.00
C LYS A 110 20.24 -5.34 17.92
N GLU A 111 20.76 -5.60 19.12
CA GLU A 111 20.16 -6.51 20.09
C GLU A 111 18.83 -5.97 20.60
N TYR A 112 18.78 -4.68 20.97
CA TYR A 112 17.58 -4.08 21.49
C TYR A 112 16.51 -3.94 20.40
N PHE A 113 16.88 -3.42 19.23
CA PHE A 113 15.92 -3.29 18.14
C PHE A 113 15.44 -4.64 17.62
N GLY A 114 16.33 -5.63 17.48
CA GLY A 114 15.96 -6.98 17.10
C GLY A 114 14.99 -7.64 18.06
N LYS A 115 15.14 -7.40 19.37
CA LYS A 115 14.17 -7.86 20.37
C LYS A 115 12.79 -7.23 20.15
N LEU A 116 12.72 -5.90 19.98
CA LEU A 116 11.46 -5.19 19.74
C LEU A 116 10.75 -5.73 18.49
N MET A 117 11.48 -5.87 17.39
CA MET A 117 10.93 -6.38 16.13
C MET A 117 10.48 -7.85 16.19
N ALA A 118 10.99 -8.64 17.15
CA ALA A 118 10.63 -10.05 17.33
C ALA A 118 9.53 -10.28 18.38
N GLU A 119 9.18 -9.28 19.20
CA GLU A 119 8.24 -9.43 20.31
C GLU A 119 7.00 -8.51 20.19
N ASP A 120 7.14 -7.33 19.59
CA ASP A 120 6.09 -6.31 19.52
C ASP A 120 5.44 -6.22 18.13
N GLY A 121 4.13 -5.91 18.08
CA GLY A 121 3.42 -5.67 16.82
C GLY A 121 3.18 -6.93 15.99
N GLU A 122 3.56 -6.90 14.72
CA GLU A 122 3.63 -8.09 13.84
C GLU A 122 5.08 -8.58 13.85
N PRO A 123 5.39 -9.65 14.62
CA PRO A 123 6.77 -10.05 14.86
C PRO A 123 7.46 -10.52 13.59
N PHE A 124 8.70 -10.07 13.41
CA PHE A 124 9.56 -10.51 12.32
C PHE A 124 10.12 -11.90 12.63
N THR A 125 10.18 -12.72 11.60
CA THR A 125 10.96 -13.96 11.59
C THR A 125 12.45 -13.65 11.59
N GLU A 126 13.27 -14.62 12.00
CA GLU A 126 14.73 -14.49 11.96
C GLU A 126 15.23 -14.17 10.54
N GLN A 127 14.63 -14.76 9.52
CA GLN A 127 14.97 -14.50 8.11
C GLN A 127 14.64 -13.06 7.69
N GLU A 128 13.50 -12.52 8.13
CA GLU A 128 13.13 -11.13 7.84
C GLU A 128 14.06 -10.14 8.56
N LEU A 129 14.44 -10.44 9.81
CA LEU A 129 15.44 -9.67 10.54
C LEU A 129 16.79 -9.68 9.84
N GLU A 130 17.27 -10.86 9.42
CA GLU A 130 18.51 -11.01 8.66
C GLU A 130 18.51 -10.22 7.35
N ALA A 131 17.38 -10.21 6.63
CA ALA A 131 17.20 -9.42 5.42
C ALA A 131 17.16 -7.91 5.68
N MET A 132 16.68 -7.49 6.85
CA MET A 132 16.57 -6.07 7.23
C MET A 132 17.91 -5.48 7.70
N TRP A 133 18.77 -6.26 8.36
CA TRP A 133 20.03 -5.76 8.94
C TRP A 133 20.94 -4.97 8.01
N PRO A 134 21.18 -5.40 6.76
CA PRO A 134 22.02 -4.65 5.82
C PRO A 134 21.48 -3.25 5.47
N VAL A 135 20.17 -3.03 5.63
CA VAL A 135 19.50 -1.75 5.36
C VAL A 135 19.47 -0.87 6.61
N ALA A 136 19.29 -1.46 7.78
CA ALA A 136 19.10 -0.73 9.03
C ALA A 136 20.41 -0.34 9.74
N ILE A 137 21.44 -1.19 9.66
CA ILE A 137 22.66 -1.04 10.45
C ILE A 137 23.69 -0.18 9.71
N ASP A 138 24.23 0.82 10.39
CA ASP A 138 25.41 1.54 9.92
C ASP A 138 26.64 0.62 10.05
N PRO A 139 27.34 0.29 8.95
CA PRO A 139 28.47 -0.64 8.97
C PRO A 139 29.68 -0.13 9.77
N ILE A 140 29.76 1.17 10.06
CA ILE A 140 30.87 1.75 10.84
C ILE A 140 30.60 1.61 12.34
N THR A 141 29.39 1.95 12.77
CA THR A 141 29.05 1.98 14.21
C THR A 141 28.49 0.65 14.71
N GLY A 142 27.96 -0.19 13.82
CA GLY A 142 27.22 -1.41 14.19
C GLY A 142 25.88 -1.12 14.87
N THR A 143 25.40 0.12 14.83
CA THR A 143 24.13 0.55 15.44
C THR A 143 23.10 0.88 14.36
N ILE A 144 21.89 1.24 14.77
CA ILE A 144 20.79 1.67 13.90
C ILE A 144 20.51 3.15 14.18
N PRO A 145 21.19 4.09 13.49
CA PRO A 145 20.93 5.51 13.65
C PRO A 145 19.58 5.89 13.04
N PHE A 146 18.75 6.65 13.78
CA PHE A 146 17.35 6.88 13.37
C PHE A 146 17.24 7.56 12.02
N THR A 147 17.97 8.66 11.85
CA THR A 147 17.94 9.45 10.61
C THR A 147 18.45 8.63 9.42
N PHE A 148 19.46 7.79 9.63
CA PHE A 148 19.97 6.92 8.58
C PHE A 148 18.89 5.93 8.16
N TYR A 149 18.33 5.17 9.11
CA TYR A 149 17.38 4.11 8.78
C TYR A 149 16.06 4.67 8.24
N ILE A 150 15.51 5.75 8.82
CA ILE A 150 14.31 6.42 8.30
C ILE A 150 14.53 6.87 6.86
N ASN A 151 15.72 7.37 6.50
CA ASN A 151 16.00 7.74 5.12
C ASN A 151 16.00 6.54 4.16
N GLN A 152 16.37 5.33 4.62
CA GLN A 152 16.24 4.11 3.81
C GLN A 152 14.78 3.68 3.65
N LEU A 153 13.94 3.92 4.66
CA LEU A 153 12.51 3.58 4.64
C LEU A 153 11.67 4.57 3.80
N LYS A 154 12.21 5.74 3.45
CA LYS A 154 11.50 6.76 2.67
C LYS A 154 11.30 6.30 1.23
N HIS A 155 10.15 5.71 0.96
CA HIS A 155 9.68 5.46 -0.39
C HIS A 155 8.96 6.70 -0.96
N LYS A 156 9.18 7.00 -2.25
CA LYS A 156 8.54 8.14 -2.96
C LYS A 156 7.38 7.67 -3.84
N ALA A 157 6.60 6.69 -3.38
CA ALA A 157 5.42 6.27 -4.12
C ALA A 157 4.40 7.40 -4.08
N LYS A 158 3.82 7.73 -5.24
CA LYS A 158 2.83 8.80 -5.39
C LYS A 158 1.40 8.26 -5.47
N ILE A 159 1.21 6.99 -5.14
CA ILE A 159 -0.08 6.32 -5.37
C ILE A 159 -1.23 6.99 -4.59
N TYR A 160 -0.95 7.51 -3.39
CA TYR A 160 -1.94 8.27 -2.60
C TYR A 160 -2.19 9.68 -3.17
N GLU A 161 -1.17 10.37 -3.69
CA GLU A 161 -1.35 11.64 -4.41
C GLU A 161 -2.26 11.45 -5.65
N VAL A 162 -2.06 10.35 -6.38
CA VAL A 162 -2.91 9.98 -7.53
C VAL A 162 -4.32 9.63 -7.06
N ALA A 163 -4.45 8.89 -5.95
CA ALA A 163 -5.74 8.52 -5.39
C ALA A 163 -6.56 9.75 -4.94
N ASP A 164 -5.90 10.76 -4.36
CA ASP A 164 -6.53 12.04 -3.98
C ASP A 164 -7.12 12.75 -5.19
N VAL A 165 -6.33 12.90 -6.26
CA VAL A 165 -6.79 13.53 -7.51
C VAL A 165 -8.00 12.80 -8.08
N VAL A 166 -7.93 11.46 -8.17
CA VAL A 166 -9.04 10.66 -8.70
C VAL A 166 -10.28 10.77 -7.80
N LYS A 167 -10.12 10.76 -6.47
CA LYS A 167 -11.24 10.91 -5.53
C LYS A 167 -11.93 12.27 -5.69
N GLU A 168 -11.16 13.34 -5.88
CA GLU A 168 -11.68 14.68 -6.14
C GLU A 168 -12.43 14.76 -7.48
N GLU A 169 -11.88 14.18 -8.55
CA GLU A 169 -12.52 14.14 -9.88
C GLU A 169 -13.85 13.39 -9.85
N LEU A 170 -13.91 12.24 -9.19
CA LEU A 170 -15.14 11.46 -9.01
C LEU A 170 -16.19 12.26 -8.23
N ALA A 171 -15.80 12.90 -7.12
CA ALA A 171 -16.71 13.72 -6.32
C ALA A 171 -17.24 14.94 -7.09
N GLN A 172 -16.45 15.50 -8.01
CA GLN A 172 -16.89 16.58 -8.90
C GLN A 172 -17.90 16.07 -9.94
N ALA A 173 -17.60 14.95 -10.60
CA ALA A 173 -18.49 14.35 -11.59
C ALA A 173 -19.86 13.96 -11.02
N GLU A 174 -19.91 13.49 -9.76
CA GLU A 174 -21.17 13.21 -9.06
C GLU A 174 -22.01 14.47 -8.80
N LYS A 175 -21.36 15.57 -8.40
CA LYS A 175 -22.03 16.88 -8.21
C LYS A 175 -22.61 17.43 -9.50
N GLU A 176 -21.94 17.20 -10.63
CA GLU A 176 -22.41 17.63 -11.94
C GLU A 176 -23.61 16.81 -12.44
N LYS A 177 -23.60 15.49 -12.23
CA LYS A 177 -24.75 14.61 -12.53
C LYS A 177 -25.98 14.92 -11.68
N GLY A 178 -25.79 15.46 -10.46
CA GLY A 178 -26.87 15.87 -9.56
C GLY A 178 -27.56 17.20 -9.92
N LYS A 179 -27.03 18.00 -10.86
CA LYS A 179 -27.69 19.24 -11.31
C LYS A 179 -28.88 18.89 -12.22
N LYS A 180 -30.11 19.10 -11.73
CA LYS A 180 -31.35 18.97 -12.54
C LYS A 180 -31.21 19.78 -13.84
N PRO A 181 -31.67 19.26 -14.99
CA PRO A 181 -31.72 20.05 -16.22
C PRO A 181 -32.59 21.30 -15.98
N PRO A 182 -32.26 22.44 -16.61
CA PRO A 182 -33.04 23.66 -16.49
C PRO A 182 -34.50 23.38 -16.85
N PRO A 183 -35.48 23.98 -16.14
CA PRO A 183 -36.89 23.77 -16.45
C PRO A 183 -37.13 24.13 -17.92
N THR A 184 -37.61 23.16 -18.68
CA THR A 184 -38.06 23.38 -20.05
C THR A 184 -39.21 24.38 -20.00
N VAL A 185 -38.94 25.61 -20.41
CA VAL A 185 -39.97 26.64 -20.57
C VAL A 185 -40.91 26.14 -21.66
N PRO A 186 -42.22 25.97 -21.41
CA PRO A 186 -43.15 25.62 -22.46
C PRO A 186 -43.16 26.75 -23.49
N VAL A 187 -42.88 26.43 -24.75
CA VAL A 187 -43.03 27.37 -25.87
C VAL A 187 -44.54 27.60 -26.08
N PRO A 188 -45.00 28.86 -26.24
CA PRO A 188 -46.41 29.22 -26.37
C PRO A 188 -47.08 28.66 -27.62
#